data_AF-A0A286XS15-F1
#
_entry.id   AF-A0A286XS15-F1
#
_cell.length_a   1.000
_cell.length_b   1.000
_cell.length_c   1.000
_cell.angle_alpha   90.00
_cell.angle_beta   90.00
_cell.angle_gamma   90.00
#
_symmetry.space_group_name_H-M   'P 1'
#
loop_
_entity.id
_entity.type
_entity.pdbx_description
1 polymer ?
#
loop_
_entity_poly.entity_id
_entity_poly.type
_entity_poly.pdbx_seq_one_letter_code
_entity_poly.pdbx_strand_id
1 'polypeptide(L)' 'RSGVRHRCPHIPTKIYDKTEKPCLLSEYTENYPTYYSYLPRESFKPKREYQRGSIPMEGLTTSR' A
#
# COMPACT_ATOMS: atom_id res chain seq x y z
N ARG A 1 2.16 -33.64 48.16
CA ARG A 1 3.38 -32.91 47.70
C ARG A 1 3.15 -32.52 46.24
N SER A 2 2.53 -31.37 46.00
CA SER A 2 2.25 -30.88 44.65
C SER A 2 3.56 -30.39 44.02
N GLY A 3 4.08 -31.15 43.06
CA GLY A 3 5.28 -30.78 42.30
C GLY A 3 5.01 -29.55 41.47
N VAL A 4 5.53 -28.40 41.90
CA VAL A 4 5.49 -27.18 41.10
C VAL A 4 6.49 -27.37 39.96
N ARG A 5 6.02 -27.36 38.71
CA ARG A 5 6.91 -27.31 37.54
C ARG A 5 7.81 -26.08 37.69
N HIS A 6 9.10 -26.30 37.94
CA HIS A 6 10.06 -25.21 38.00
C HIS A 6 10.10 -24.53 36.62
N ARG A 7 9.90 -23.22 36.57
CA ARG A 7 10.08 -22.42 35.36
C ARG A 7 11.43 -21.75 35.49
N CYS A 8 12.50 -22.45 35.10
CA CYS A 8 13.81 -21.82 35.01
C CYS A 8 13.77 -20.79 33.85
N PRO A 9 14.23 -19.54 34.05
CA PRO A 9 14.33 -18.58 32.97
C PRO A 9 15.35 -19.10 31.95
N HIS A 10 14.85 -19.54 30.79
CA HIS A 10 15.70 -19.97 29.69
C HIS A 10 16.42 -18.74 29.13
N ILE A 11 17.74 -18.71 29.31
CA ILE A 11 18.60 -17.71 28.68
C ILE A 11 18.57 -17.99 27.16
N PRO A 12 18.25 -17.00 26.33
CA PRO A 12 18.22 -17.18 24.89
C PRO A 12 19.62 -17.54 24.36
N THR A 13 19.72 -18.61 23.58
CA THR A 13 20.97 -19.13 22.99
C THR A 13 21.26 -18.57 21.60
N LYS A 14 20.50 -17.57 21.15
CA LYS A 14 20.72 -17.00 19.81
C LYS A 14 22.04 -16.23 19.79
N ILE A 15 22.92 -16.65 18.89
CA ILE A 15 24.25 -16.08 18.67
C ILE A 15 24.16 -14.68 18.04
N TYR A 16 23.06 -14.41 17.34
CA TYR A 16 22.79 -13.13 16.71
C TYR A 16 21.63 -12.44 17.42
N ASP A 17 21.87 -11.19 17.81
CA ASP A 17 20.79 -10.29 18.18
C ASP A 17 19.85 -10.15 16.98
N LYS A 18 18.54 -10.14 17.25
CA LYS A 18 17.56 -9.71 16.25
C LYS A 18 17.68 -8.21 16.12
N THR A 19 18.81 -7.73 15.58
CA THR A 19 18.89 -6.36 15.13
C THR A 19 17.91 -6.26 13.97
N GLU A 20 16.74 -5.67 14.24
CA GLU A 20 15.69 -5.42 13.26
C GLU A 20 16.16 -4.51 12.12
N LYS A 21 17.40 -4.04 12.18
CA LYS A 21 18.04 -3.18 11.20
C LYS A 21 18.72 -4.04 10.14
N PRO A 22 18.16 -4.14 8.92
CA PRO A 22 18.89 -4.74 7.80
C PRO A 22 20.18 -3.94 7.57
N CYS A 23 21.26 -4.63 7.16
CA CYS A 23 22.48 -3.95 6.70
C CYS A 23 22.12 -3.04 5.52
N LEU A 24 22.19 -1.73 5.75
CA LEU A 24 21.73 -0.70 4.80
C LEU A 24 22.66 -0.52 3.60
N LEU A 25 23.82 -1.17 3.59
CA LEU A 25 24.88 -1.00 2.59
C LEU A 25 25.32 -2.36 2.06
N SER A 26 24.51 -2.94 1.20
CA SER A 26 24.88 -4.11 0.40
C SER A 26 24.68 -3.81 -1.07
N GLU A 27 25.38 -4.54 -1.95
CA GLU A 27 25.14 -4.49 -3.40
C GLU A 27 23.66 -4.69 -3.72
N TYR A 28 22.93 -5.48 -2.92
CA TYR A 28 21.49 -5.68 -3.08
C TYR A 28 20.70 -4.38 -2.92
N THR A 29 20.94 -3.63 -1.84
CA THR A 29 20.26 -2.36 -1.57
C THR A 29 20.66 -1.25 -2.56
N GLU A 30 21.87 -1.33 -3.11
CA GLU A 30 22.37 -0.41 -4.14
C GLU A 30 21.75 -0.69 -5.52
N ASN A 31 21.66 -1.97 -5.91
CA ASN A 31 21.12 -2.38 -7.20
C ASN A 31 19.58 -2.39 -7.23
N TYR A 32 18.93 -2.59 -6.09
CA TYR A 32 17.47 -2.69 -5.98
C TYR A 32 16.92 -1.73 -4.92
N PRO A 33 16.98 -0.40 -5.17
CA PRO A 33 16.36 0.56 -4.26
C PRO A 33 14.85 0.34 -4.19
N THR A 34 14.26 0.59 -3.03
CA THR A 34 12.81 0.49 -2.87
C THR A 34 12.13 1.62 -3.63
N TYR A 35 11.48 1.29 -4.75
CA TYR A 35 10.73 2.25 -5.54
C TYR A 35 9.36 2.50 -4.91
N TYR A 36 9.02 3.78 -4.71
CA TYR A 36 7.73 4.20 -4.18
C TYR A 36 6.64 4.31 -5.26
N SER A 37 6.60 3.37 -6.21
CA SER A 37 5.62 3.32 -7.31
C SER A 37 4.30 2.62 -6.95
N TYR A 38 4.03 2.47 -5.64
CA TYR A 38 2.81 1.85 -5.12
C TYR A 38 1.59 2.79 -5.14
N LEU A 39 1.79 4.07 -5.48
CA LEU A 39 0.68 4.99 -5.58
C LEU A 39 -0.25 4.55 -6.71
N PRO A 40 -1.58 4.53 -6.47
CA PRO A 40 -2.55 4.27 -7.51
C PRO A 40 -2.29 5.18 -8.71
N ARG A 41 -2.27 4.59 -9.89
CA ARG A 41 -2.07 5.34 -11.13
C ARG A 41 -3.24 6.29 -11.35
N GLU A 42 -2.94 7.45 -11.91
CA GLU A 42 -3.97 8.35 -12.43
C GLU A 42 -4.91 7.62 -13.40
N SER A 43 -6.20 7.90 -13.23
CA SER A 43 -7.27 7.34 -14.05
C SER A 43 -7.14 7.83 -15.49
N PHE A 44 -7.16 6.91 -16.44
CA PHE A 44 -7.30 7.23 -17.87
C PHE A 44 -8.74 7.57 -18.28
N LYS A 45 -9.71 7.50 -17.36
CA LYS A 45 -11.10 7.81 -17.69
C LYS A 45 -11.19 9.26 -18.14
N PRO A 46 -11.96 9.55 -19.20
CA PRO A 46 -12.21 10.93 -19.60
C PRO A 46 -12.81 11.69 -18.41
N LYS A 47 -12.27 12.89 -18.15
CA LYS A 47 -12.83 13.77 -17.13
C LYS A 47 -14.25 14.10 -17.53
N ARG A 48 -15.21 13.85 -16.63
CA ARG A 48 -16.60 14.31 -16.82
C ARG A 48 -16.68 15.80 -16.52
N GLU A 49 -15.95 16.60 -17.30
CA GLU A 49 -16.11 18.04 -17.27
C GLU A 49 -17.48 18.35 -17.88
N TYR A 50 -18.30 19.09 -17.15
CA TYR A 50 -19.61 19.49 -17.63
C TYR A 50 -19.44 20.37 -18.88
N GLN A 51 -19.80 19.83 -20.04
CA GLN A 51 -19.92 20.60 -21.26
C GLN A 51 -21.36 21.07 -21.37
N ARG A 52 -21.58 22.37 -21.19
CA ARG A 52 -22.88 22.98 -21.49
C ARG A 52 -23.12 22.82 -22.99
N GLY A 53 -24.22 22.19 -23.38
CA GLY A 53 -24.64 22.17 -24.78
C GLY A 53 -24.75 23.60 -25.31
N SER A 54 -24.15 23.87 -26.47
CA SER A 54 -24.16 25.20 -27.08
C SER A 54 -25.53 25.59 -27.65
N ILE A 55 -26.39 24.59 -27.90
CA ILE A 55 -27.67 24.74 -28.58
C ILE A 55 -28.79 24.39 -27.58
N PRO A 56 -29.85 25.20 -27.47
CA PRO A 56 -31.03 24.84 -26.70
C PRO A 56 -31.69 23.59 -27.29
N MET A 57 -32.32 22.79 -26.44
CA MET A 57 -33.12 21.66 -26.93
C MET A 57 -34.36 22.18 -27.67
N GLU A 58 -34.59 21.70 -28.90
CA GLU A 58 -35.82 22.01 -29.63
C GLU A 58 -37.02 21.29 -28.98
N GLY A 59 -38.03 22.06 -28.56
CA GLY A 59 -39.23 21.56 -27.88
C GLY A 59 -40.30 21.01 -28.82
N LEU A 60 -39.92 20.22 -29.84
CA LEU A 60 -40.88 19.62 -30.76
C LEU A 60 -41.54 18.41 -30.08
N THR A 61 -42.83 18.53 -29.78
CA THR A 61 -43.63 17.44 -29.20
C THR A 61 -44.68 16.97 -30.19
N THR A 62 -44.95 15.66 -30.25
CA THR A 62 -45.96 15.06 -31.14
C THR A 62 -47.31 14.84 -30.46
N SER A 63 -47.46 15.23 -29.19
CA SER A 63 -48.74 15.16 -28.48
C SER A 63 -49.60 16.37 -28.82
N ARG A 64 -50.89 16.14 -29.09
CA ARG A 64 -51.93 17.18 -29.15
C ARG A 64 -52.62 17.31 -27.80
#